data_AF-A0A7Y2JF75-F1
#
_entry.id   AF-A0A7Y2JF75-F1
#
_cell.length_a   1.000
_cell.length_b   1.000
_cell.length_c   1.000
_cell.angle_alpha   90.00
_cell.angle_beta   90.00
_cell.angle_gamma   90.00
#
_symmetry.space_group_name_H-M   'P 1'
#
loop_
_entity.id
_entity.type
_entity.pdbx_description
1 polymer ?
#
loop_
_entity_poly.entity_id
_entity_poly.type
_entity_poly.pdbx_seq_one_letter_code
_entity_poly.pdbx_strand_id
1 'polypeptide(L)' 'MILVTGASGLIGSHLLYKLTSSNQNVRALYRRKHKIDNVKHVFSYYTSNVDA' A
#
# COMPACT_ATOMS: atom_id res chain seq x y z
N MET A 1 -3.27 -5.53 -14.58
CA MET A 1 -2.20 -5.38 -13.57
C MET A 1 -1.84 -3.90 -13.49
N ILE A 2 -1.95 -3.30 -12.31
CA ILE A 2 -1.70 -1.86 -12.07
C ILE A 2 -0.34 -1.73 -11.39
N LEU A 3 0.60 -1.00 -12.00
CA LEU A 3 1.90 -0.69 -11.40
C LEU A 3 1.83 0.67 -10.71
N VAL A 4 2.05 0.70 -9.40
CA VAL A 4 2.01 1.93 -8.59
C VAL A 4 3.42 2.35 -8.22
N THR A 5 3.86 3.47 -8.77
CA THR A 5 5.07 4.18 -8.35
C THR A 5 4.73 5.16 -7.23
N GLY A 6 5.65 5.38 -6.29
CA GLY A 6 5.37 6.26 -5.14
C GLY A 6 4.36 5.69 -4.16
N ALA A 7 4.11 4.38 -4.19
CA ALA A 7 3.15 3.68 -3.33
C ALA A 7 3.43 3.84 -1.83
N SER A 8 4.69 4.06 -1.44
CA SER A 8 5.07 4.31 -0.05
C SER A 8 5.01 5.78 0.37
N GLY A 9 4.44 6.65 -0.47
CA GLY A 9 4.14 8.05 -0.16
C GLY A 9 2.84 8.19 0.62
N LEU A 10 2.51 9.41 1.03
CA LEU A 10 1.28 9.72 1.75
C LEU A 10 0.07 9.26 0.93
N ILE A 11 -0.20 9.92 -0.20
CA ILE A 11 -1.37 9.61 -1.04
C ILE A 11 -1.27 8.21 -1.67
N GLY A 12 -0.06 7.79 -2.07
CA GLY A 12 0.17 6.51 -2.73
C GLY A 12 -0.22 5.30 -1.88
N SER A 13 -0.03 5.36 -0.56
CA SER A 13 -0.37 4.27 0.35
C SER A 13 -1.88 4.12 0.56
N HIS A 14 -2.62 5.24 0.64
CA HIS A 14 -4.08 5.23 0.66
C HIS A 14 -4.67 4.68 -0.65
N LEU A 15 -4.13 5.11 -1.79
CA LEU A 15 -4.53 4.57 -3.09
C LEU A 15 -4.26 3.07 -3.17
N LEU A 16 -3.11 2.63 -2.65
CA LEU A 16 -2.75 1.21 -2.63
C LEU A 16 -3.80 0.39 -1.88
N TYR A 17 -4.18 0.82 -0.67
CA TYR A 17 -5.23 0.17 0.11
C TYR A 17 -6.56 0.09 -0.65
N LYS A 18 -6.97 1.18 -1.29
CA LYS A 18 -8.22 1.22 -2.04
C LYS A 18 -8.21 0.22 -3.20
N LEU A 19 -7.13 0.17 -3.98
CA LEU A 19 -7.01 -0.73 -5.13
C LEU A 19 -6.97 -2.20 -4.71
N THR A 20 -6.20 -2.54 -3.67
CA THR A 20 -6.13 -3.91 -3.15
C THR A 20 -7.46 -4.35 -2.54
N SER A 21 -8.16 -3.45 -1.83
CA SER A 21 -9.49 -3.72 -1.27
C SER A 21 -10.57 -3.89 -2.34
N SER A 22 -10.38 -3.30 -3.52
CA SER A 22 -11.23 -3.50 -4.71
C SER A 22 -10.82 -4.71 -5.55
N ASN A 23 -10.05 -5.64 -4.96
CA ASN A 23 -9.60 -6.89 -5.56
C ASN A 23 -8.85 -6.71 -6.89
N GLN A 24 -8.22 -5.54 -7.08
CA GLN A 24 -7.43 -5.26 -8.27
C GLN A 24 -6.05 -5.93 -8.15
N ASN A 25 -5.56 -6.46 -9.26
CA ASN A 25 -4.18 -6.96 -9.34
C ASN A 25 -3.21 -5.77 -9.42
N VAL A 26 -2.51 -5.51 -8.31
CA VAL A 26 -1.63 -4.35 -8.11
C VAL A 26 -0.21 -4.78 -7.78
N ARG A 27 0.78 -4.07 -8.32
CA ARG A 27 2.18 -4.18 -7.92
C ARG A 27 2.70 -2.79 -7.53
N ALA A 28 3.27 -2.67 -6.34
CA ALA A 28 3.85 -1.43 -5.85
C ALA A 28 5.38 -1.47 -5.84
N LEU A 29 6.00 -0.38 -6.27
CA LEU A 29 7.44 -0.18 -6.13
C LEU A 29 7.77 0.59 -4.86
N TYR A 30 8.75 0.10 -4.12
CA TYR A 30 9.35 0.78 -2.96
C TYR A 30 10.87 0.81 -3.12
N ARG A 31 11.50 1.90 -2.68
CA ARG A 31 12.97 2.06 -2.80
C ARG A 31 13.74 1.47 -1.60
N ARG A 32 13.15 1.53 -0.41
CA ARG A 32 13.79 1.12 0.85
C ARG A 32 12.80 0.31 1.68
N LYS A 33 13.27 -0.77 2.32
CA LYS A 33 12.42 -1.72 3.04
C LYS A 33 11.62 -1.06 4.18
N HIS A 34 12.23 -0.15 4.95
CA HIS A 34 11.54 0.57 6.04
C HIS A 34 10.34 1.42 5.58
N LYS A 35 10.26 1.78 4.28
CA LYS A 35 9.12 2.54 3.77
C LYS A 35 7.84 1.69 3.70
N ILE A 36 7.98 0.36 3.77
CA ILE A 36 6.85 -0.56 3.88
C ILE A 36 6.14 -0.34 5.23
N ASP A 37 6.87 -0.06 6.31
CA ASP A 37 6.27 0.15 7.62
C ASP A 37 5.33 1.36 7.64
N ASN A 38 5.64 2.41 6.88
CA ASN A 38 4.72 3.54 6.69
C ASN A 38 3.42 3.11 5.98
N VAL A 39 3.52 2.23 4.98
CA VAL A 39 2.34 1.70 4.28
C VAL A 39 1.51 0.84 5.22
N LYS A 40 2.15 -0.02 6.01
CA LYS A 40 1.50 -0.83 7.04
C LYS A 40 0.77 0.04 8.06
N HIS A 41 1.41 1.11 8.52
CA HIS A 41 0.78 2.07 9.42
C HIS A 41 -0.46 2.71 8.79
N VAL A 42 -0.40 3.11 7.52
CA VAL A 42 -1.58 3.62 6.81
C VAL A 42 -2.68 2.56 6.68
N PHE A 43 -2.31 1.31 6.37
CA PHE A 43 -3.25 0.20 6.28
C PHE A 43 -3.92 -0.10 7.63
N SER A 44 -3.21 0.08 8.74
CA SER A 44 -3.74 -0.14 10.09
C SER A 44 -4.93 0.75 10.46
N TYR A 45 -5.10 1.90 9.79
CA TYR A 45 -6.29 2.75 9.95
C TYR A 45 -7.55 2.19 9.29
N TYR A 46 -7.40 1.23 8.38
CA TYR A 46 -8.50 0.68 7.59
C TYR A 46 -8.75 -0.80 7.84
N THR A 47 -7.74 -1.55 8.31
CA THR A 47 -7.84 -2.97 8.60
C THR A 47 -6.94 -3.37 9.76
N SER A 48 -7.39 -4.33 10.57
CA SER A 48 -6.57 -4.95 11.61
C SER A 48 -5.57 -5.98 11.05
N ASN A 49 -5.78 -6.43 9.81
CA ASN A 49 -4.95 -7.44 9.16
C ASN A 49 -4.02 -6.80 8.12
N VAL A 50 -2.84 -6.40 8.55
CA VAL A 50 -1.89 -5.61 7.77
C VAL A 50 -0.81 -6.47 7.08
N ASP A 51 -0.63 -7.71 7.53
CA ASP A 51 0.43 -8.64 7.09
C ASP A 51 -0.07 -9.80 6.20
N ALA A 52 -1.33 -9.76 5.77
CA ALA A 52 -1.97 -10.80 4.95
C ALA A 52 -1.45 -10.91 3.52
#